data_AF-A0A2S7U343-F1
#
_entry.id   AF-A0A2S7U343-F1
#
_cell.length_a   1.000
_cell.length_b   1.000
_cell.length_c   1.000
_cell.angle_alpha   90.00
_cell.angle_beta   90.00
_cell.angle_gamma   90.00
#
_symmetry.space_group_name_H-M   'P 1'
#
loop_
_entity.id
_entity.type
_entity.pdbx_description
1 polymer ?
#
loop_
_entity_poly.entity_id
_entity_poly.type
_entity_poly.pdbx_seq_one_letter_code
_entity_poly.pdbx_strand_id
1 'polypeptide(L)'
;MASLTRLQLKACSISDAGLAHLANHASLQILFLNQCSEITDSSQEVFESLPALQSLYIEGTQITPESLAQLRETLPKLKIHY
;
A
#
# COMPACT_ATOMS: atom_id res chain seq x y z
N MET A 1 -12.55 7.40 -18.35
CA MET A 1 -11.61 6.43 -17.75
C MET A 1 -11.95 6.33 -16.27
N ALA A 2 -12.19 5.13 -15.74
CA ALA A 2 -12.64 4.97 -14.37
C ALA A 2 -11.47 5.19 -13.39
N SER A 3 -11.60 6.15 -12.50
CA SER A 3 -10.64 6.36 -11.41
C SER A 3 -10.90 5.34 -10.30
N LEU A 4 -9.95 4.43 -10.09
CA LEU A 4 -9.97 3.53 -8.93
C LEU A 4 -9.71 4.36 -7.67
N THR A 5 -10.68 4.33 -6.75
CA THR A 5 -10.57 4.98 -5.43
C THR A 5 -10.37 3.97 -4.30
N ARG A 6 -10.79 2.72 -4.52
CA ARG A 6 -10.64 1.62 -3.57
C ARG A 6 -10.18 0.38 -4.31
N LEU A 7 -9.16 -0.29 -3.79
CA LEU A 7 -8.66 -1.54 -4.30
C LEU A 7 -8.48 -2.53 -3.15
N GLN A 8 -9.02 -3.74 -3.35
CA GLN A 8 -8.96 -4.80 -2.35
C GLN A 8 -8.19 -6.00 -2.92
N LEU A 9 -7.02 -6.27 -2.36
CA LEU A 9 -6.16 -7.40 -2.66
C LEU A 9 -5.93 -8.13 -1.33
N LYS A 10 -6.88 -9.00 -0.96
CA LYS A 10 -6.79 -9.77 0.29
C LYS A 10 -6.39 -11.20 -0.04
N ALA A 11 -5.45 -11.77 0.72
CA ALA A 11 -4.95 -13.13 0.56
C ALA A 11 -4.54 -13.45 -0.89
N CYS A 12 -3.88 -12.47 -1.52
CA CYS A 12 -3.41 -12.59 -2.90
C CYS A 12 -1.90 -12.82 -2.93
N SER A 13 -1.43 -13.67 -3.85
CA SER A 13 -0.02 -13.80 -4.21
C SER A 13 0.38 -12.65 -5.14
N ILE A 14 0.38 -11.43 -4.60
CA ILE A 14 0.90 -10.25 -5.29
C ILE A 14 2.27 -9.89 -4.72
N SER A 15 3.25 -9.73 -5.60
CA SER A 15 4.59 -9.28 -5.25
C SER A 15 4.70 -7.76 -5.26
N ASP A 16 5.79 -7.22 -4.70
CA ASP A 16 6.11 -5.79 -4.75
C ASP A 16 6.11 -5.25 -6.19
N ALA A 17 6.63 -6.03 -7.16
CA ALA A 17 6.60 -5.69 -8.58
C ALA A 17 5.18 -5.63 -9.14
N GLY A 18 4.30 -6.55 -8.71
CA GLY A 18 2.88 -6.50 -9.04
C GLY A 18 2.21 -5.24 -8.49
N LEU A 19 2.57 -4.84 -7.27
CA LEU A 19 2.05 -3.64 -6.62
C LEU A 19 2.52 -2.36 -7.32
N ALA A 20 3.74 -2.33 -7.88
CA ALA A 20 4.29 -1.16 -8.59
C ALA A 20 3.41 -0.66 -9.74
N HIS A 21 2.59 -1.53 -10.34
CA HIS A 21 1.60 -1.14 -11.34
C HIS A 21 0.53 -0.17 -10.80
N LEU A 22 0.35 -0.10 -9.48
CA LEU A 22 -0.58 0.80 -8.83
C LEU A 22 -0.12 2.25 -8.80
N ALA A 23 1.16 2.53 -9.02
CA ALA A 23 1.72 3.89 -8.95
C ALA A 23 1.00 4.91 -9.85
N ASN A 24 0.40 4.46 -10.96
CA ASN A 24 -0.35 5.34 -11.87
C ASN A 24 -1.78 5.64 -11.41
N HIS A 25 -2.27 5.02 -10.33
CA HIS A 25 -3.61 5.24 -9.79
C HIS A 25 -3.61 6.37 -8.74
N ALA A 26 -3.31 7.59 -9.19
CA ALA A 26 -3.24 8.78 -8.33
C ALA A 26 -4.55 9.11 -7.59
N SER A 27 -5.68 8.50 -7.97
CA SER A 27 -6.98 8.66 -7.32
C SER A 27 -7.24 7.65 -6.20
N LEU A 28 -6.35 6.67 -5.98
CA LEU A 28 -6.55 5.59 -5.03
C LEU A 28 -6.49 6.13 -3.60
N GLN A 29 -7.55 5.87 -2.82
CA GLN A 29 -7.70 6.34 -1.45
C GLN A 29 -7.57 5.20 -0.44
N ILE A 30 -8.03 4.00 -0.80
CA ILE A 30 -8.01 2.84 0.10
C ILE A 30 -7.39 1.65 -0.60
N LEU A 31 -6.39 1.06 0.05
CA LEU A 31 -5.70 -0.13 -0.41
C LEU A 31 -5.71 -1.20 0.69
N PHE A 32 -6.28 -2.36 0.38
CA PHE A 32 -6.18 -3.53 1.24
C PHE A 32 -5.17 -4.52 0.66
N LEU A 33 -4.18 -4.89 1.46
CA LEU A 33 -3.12 -5.88 1.20
C LEU A 33 -3.08 -6.98 2.28
N ASN A 34 -4.17 -7.14 3.02
CA ASN A 34 -4.22 -8.10 4.12
C ASN A 34 -3.90 -9.52 3.63
N GLN A 35 -3.02 -10.21 4.33
CA GLN A 35 -2.54 -11.56 4.02
C GLN A 35 -1.82 -11.68 2.67
N CYS A 36 -1.26 -10.59 2.15
CA CYS A 36 -0.35 -10.63 0.99
C CYS A 36 1.09 -10.77 1.48
N SER A 37 1.53 -12.02 1.74
CA SER A 37 2.84 -12.32 2.33
C SER A 37 4.04 -11.99 1.44
N GLU A 38 3.81 -11.74 0.15
CA GLU A 38 4.84 -11.37 -0.83
C GLU A 38 5.04 -9.85 -0.93
N ILE A 39 4.31 -9.06 -0.15
CA ILE A 39 4.53 -7.62 0.00
C ILE A 39 5.55 -7.37 1.11
N THR A 40 6.61 -6.62 0.78
CA THR A 40 7.74 -6.31 1.65
C THR A 40 7.97 -4.80 1.75
N ASP A 41 8.99 -4.39 2.50
CA ASP A 41 9.44 -2.99 2.57
C ASP A 41 9.77 -2.38 1.19
N SER A 42 10.06 -3.21 0.18
CA SER A 42 10.29 -2.76 -1.20
C SER A 42 9.07 -2.08 -1.82
N SER A 43 7.85 -2.34 -1.31
CA SER A 43 6.62 -1.69 -1.76
C SER A 43 6.46 -0.24 -1.28
N GLN A 44 7.37 0.26 -0.44
CA GLN A 44 7.26 1.59 0.16
C GLN A 44 7.17 2.71 -0.86
N GLU A 45 8.02 2.69 -1.89
CA GLU A 45 8.03 3.70 -2.97
C GLU A 45 6.68 3.78 -3.69
N VAL A 46 5.97 2.65 -3.78
CA VAL A 46 4.64 2.59 -4.39
C VAL A 46 3.64 3.36 -3.55
N PHE A 47 3.63 3.18 -2.22
CA PHE A 47 2.73 3.91 -1.34
C PHE A 47 3.00 5.41 -1.37
N GLU A 48 4.27 5.81 -1.45
CA GLU A 48 4.69 7.21 -1.58
C GLU A 48 4.25 7.84 -2.91
N SER A 49 4.15 7.03 -3.97
CA SER A 49 3.66 7.46 -5.30
C SER A 49 2.14 7.63 -5.40
N LEU A 50 1.37 7.33 -4.33
CA LEU A 50 -0.09 7.39 -4.30
C LEU A 50 -0.58 8.62 -3.51
N PRO A 51 -0.66 9.82 -4.13
CA PRO A 51 -0.90 11.08 -3.41
C PRO A 51 -2.27 11.18 -2.75
N ALA A 52 -3.26 10.39 -3.19
CA ALA A 52 -4.60 10.37 -2.63
C ALA A 52 -4.79 9.27 -1.56
N LEU A 53 -3.77 8.45 -1.27
CA LEU A 53 -3.92 7.32 -0.36
C LEU A 53 -4.16 7.79 1.08
N GLN A 54 -5.25 7.33 1.66
CA GLN A 54 -5.70 7.71 3.00
C GLN A 54 -5.70 6.52 3.96
N SER A 55 -5.90 5.30 3.46
CA SER A 55 -5.97 4.11 4.30
C SER A 55 -5.28 2.92 3.64
N LEU A 56 -4.35 2.33 4.37
CA LEU A 56 -3.55 1.18 3.94
C LEU A 56 -3.73 0.07 4.98
N TYR A 57 -4.17 -1.10 4.53
CA TYR A 57 -4.31 -2.29 5.38
C TYR A 57 -3.30 -3.35 4.96
N ILE A 58 -2.41 -3.74 5.87
CA ILE A 58 -1.22 -4.54 5.60
C ILE A 58 -1.05 -5.70 6.60
N GLU A 59 -2.12 -6.07 7.30
CA GLU A 59 -2.13 -7.18 8.25
C GLU A 59 -1.63 -8.46 7.56
N GLY A 60 -0.60 -9.12 8.09
CA GLY A 60 -0.05 -10.34 7.49
C GLY A 60 0.76 -10.14 6.20
N THR A 61 1.27 -8.92 5.96
CA THR A 61 2.36 -8.65 5.01
C THR A 61 3.73 -8.79 5.68
N GLN A 62 4.82 -8.64 4.93
CA GLN A 62 6.20 -8.63 5.45
C GLN A 62 6.79 -7.22 5.55
N ILE A 63 5.94 -6.20 5.74
CA ILE A 63 6.40 -4.83 6.00
C ILE A 63 6.88 -4.73 7.46
N THR A 64 8.10 -4.24 7.66
CA THR A 64 8.74 -4.12 8.97
C THR A 64 8.28 -2.86 9.71
N PRO A 65 8.31 -2.85 11.04
CA PRO A 65 8.00 -1.65 11.83
C PRO A 65 8.86 -0.42 11.47
N GLU A 66 10.08 -0.64 10.98
CA GLU A 66 10.98 0.43 10.52
C GLU A 66 10.42 1.12 9.27
N SER A 67 10.01 0.33 8.25
CA SER A 67 9.34 0.88 7.07
C SER A 67 8.01 1.55 7.43
N LEU A 68 7.26 1.03 8.41
CA LEU A 68 6.05 1.70 8.91
C LEU A 68 6.33 3.05 9.55
N ALA A 69 7.42 3.17 10.32
CA ALA A 69 7.82 4.44 10.90
C ALA A 69 8.16 5.45 9.79
N GLN A 70 8.93 5.02 8.79
CA GLN A 70 9.29 5.86 7.65
C GLN A 70 8.06 6.28 6.84
N LEU A 71 7.12 5.37 6.57
CA LEU A 71 5.85 5.69 5.90
C LEU A 71 5.02 6.72 6.67
N ARG A 72 5.04 6.68 8.00
CA ARG A 72 4.32 7.67 8.83
C ARG A 72 5.01 9.03 8.82
N GLU A 73 6.32 9.08 8.63
CA GLU A 73 7.06 10.33 8.45
C GLU A 73 6.84 10.93 7.05
N THR A 74 6.92 10.10 6.00
CA THR A 74 6.71 10.55 4.61
C THR A 74 5.24 10.89 4.32
N LEU A 75 4.31 10.12 4.86
CA LEU A 75 2.87 10.24 4.62
C LEU A 75 2.11 10.40 5.96
N PRO A 76 2.22 11.54 6.65
CA PRO A 76 1.66 11.74 7.99
C PRO A 76 0.12 11.68 8.05
N LYS A 77 -0.55 11.79 6.90
CA LYS A 77 -2.01 11.67 6.79
C LYS A 77 -2.48 10.24 6.50
N LEU A 78 -1.58 9.33 6.16
CA LEU A 78 -1.89 7.95 5.82
C LEU A 78 -2.25 7.17 7.09
N LYS A 79 -3.42 6.55 7.10
CA LYS A 79 -3.84 5.65 8.17
C LYS A 79 -3.39 4.23 7.82
N ILE A 80 -2.46 3.71 8.59
CA ILE A 80 -1.94 2.35 8.41
C ILE A 80 -2.62 1.44 9.43
N HIS A 81 -3.15 0.32 8.94
CA HIS A 81 -3.80 -0.74 9.71
C HIS A 81 -2.99 -2.02 9.50
N TYR A 82 -2.49 -2.62 10.58
CA TYR A 82 -1.63 -3.80 10.57
C TYR A 82 -2.02 -4.78 11.68
#